data_AF-A0A7X3R538-F1
#
_entry.id   AF-A0A7X3R538-F1
#
_cell.length_a   1.000
_cell.length_b   1.000
_cell.length_c   1.000
_cell.angle_alpha   90.00
_cell.angle_beta   90.00
_cell.angle_gamma   90.00
#
_symmetry.space_group_name_H-M   'P 1'
#
loop_
_entity.id
_entity.type
_entity.pdbx_description
1 polymer ?
#
loop_
_entity_poly.entity_id
_entity_poly.type
_entity_poly.pdbx_seq_one_letter_code
_entity_poly.pdbx_strand_id
1 'polypeptide(L)'
;MEPDTIERLPEILRAYLSEHLPDVRNVSIHNVARSPGGNSRSMWFFDADWEGEAPVVKQLMFRANESTCFRDEEASLEKEYR
;
A
#
# COMPACT_ATOMS: atom_id res chain seq x y z
N MET A 1 5.36 -11.43 14.60
CA MET A 1 5.44 -10.54 13.43
C MET A 1 5.36 -9.13 13.96
N GLU A 2 6.43 -8.36 13.78
CA GLU A 2 6.34 -6.92 14.01
C GLU A 2 5.44 -6.35 12.91
N PRO A 3 4.48 -5.46 13.25
CA PRO A 3 3.57 -4.92 12.26
C PRO A 3 4.34 -4.03 11.29
N ASP A 4 4.20 -4.30 9.99
CA ASP A 4 4.75 -3.42 8.97
C ASP A 4 4.12 -2.02 9.11
N THR A 5 4.97 -1.01 9.29
CA THR A 5 4.57 0.40 9.30
C THR A 5 4.05 0.79 7.91
N ILE A 6 3.03 1.65 7.85
CA ILE A 6 2.50 2.22 6.59
C ILE A 6 3.60 2.82 5.71
N GLU A 7 4.68 3.34 6.30
CA GLU A 7 5.85 3.86 5.56
C GLU A 7 6.49 2.83 4.62
N ARG A 8 6.38 1.53 4.95
CA ARG A 8 6.91 0.43 4.12
C ARG A 8 5.90 -0.09 3.10
N LEU A 9 4.66 0.40 3.13
CA LEU A 9 3.62 -0.04 2.21
C LEU A 9 3.99 0.14 0.72
N PRO A 10 4.62 1.26 0.28
CA PRO A 10 5.07 1.39 -1.11
C PRO A 10 6.05 0.28 -1.52
N GLU A 11 6.98 -0.11 -0.64
CA GLU A 11 7.95 -1.17 -0.93
C GLU A 11 7.28 -2.54 -1.04
N ILE A 12 6.32 -2.82 -0.14
CA ILE A 12 5.52 -4.05 -0.14
C ILE A 12 4.69 -4.14 -1.43
N LEU A 13 4.01 -3.04 -1.82
CA LEU A 13 3.22 -2.97 -3.04
C LEU A 13 4.09 -3.16 -4.29
N ARG A 14 5.28 -2.55 -4.31
CA ARG A 14 6.24 -2.73 -5.40
C ARG A 14 6.68 -4.19 -5.54
N ALA A 15 7.09 -4.82 -4.44
CA ALA A 15 7.50 -6.22 -4.44
C ALA A 15 6.35 -7.12 -4.93
N TYR A 16 5.14 -6.90 -4.40
CA TYR A 16 3.94 -7.63 -4.79
C TYR A 16 3.67 -7.53 -6.31
N LEU A 17 3.73 -6.32 -6.88
CA LEU A 17 3.52 -6.15 -8.32
C LEU A 17 4.61 -6.81 -9.15
N SER A 18 5.88 -6.72 -8.74
CA SER A 18 6.98 -7.39 -9.43
C SER A 18 6.90 -8.92 -9.38
N GLU A 19 6.38 -9.50 -8.31
CA GLU A 19 6.19 -10.96 -8.20
C GLU A 19 4.98 -11.46 -9.02
N HIS A 20 3.90 -10.68 -9.07
CA HIS A 20 2.64 -11.11 -9.70
C HIS A 20 2.51 -10.69 -11.16
N LEU A 21 3.31 -9.74 -11.64
CA LEU A 21 3.33 -9.32 -13.04
C LEU A 21 4.72 -9.65 -13.64
N PRO A 22 4.86 -10.76 -14.38
CA PRO A 22 6.18 -11.29 -14.76
C PRO A 22 6.98 -10.39 -15.72
N ASP A 23 6.32 -9.47 -16.42
CA ASP A 23 6.94 -8.63 -17.46
C ASP A 23 7.14 -7.17 -17.05
N VAL A 24 6.89 -6.82 -15.77
CA VAL A 24 7.00 -5.42 -15.32
C VAL A 24 8.40 -5.09 -14.81
N ARG A 25 8.92 -3.95 -15.25
CA ARG A 25 10.21 -3.39 -14.82
C ARG A 25 10.00 -1.97 -14.31
N ASN A 26 10.96 -1.46 -13.55
CA ASN A 26 10.97 -0.08 -13.05
C ASN A 26 9.66 0.33 -12.36
N VAL A 27 9.09 -0.58 -11.56
CA VAL A 27 7.82 -0.32 -10.85
C VAL A 27 8.02 0.80 -9.82
N SER A 28 7.26 1.87 -9.96
CA SER A 28 7.19 2.98 -8.99
C SER A 28 5.77 3.10 -8.42
N ILE A 29 5.69 3.51 -7.16
CA ILE A 29 4.43 3.63 -6.41
C ILE A 29 4.32 5.05 -5.88
N HIS A 30 3.17 5.67 -6.11
CA HIS A 30 2.89 7.07 -5.77
C HIS A 30 1.52 7.22 -5.11
N ASN A 31 1.31 8.37 -4.47
CA ASN A 31 0.01 8.82 -3.95
C ASN A 31 -0.73 7.76 -3.10
N VAL A 32 0.01 7.04 -2.25
CA VAL A 32 -0.59 6.01 -1.39
C VAL A 32 -1.51 6.68 -0.37
N ALA A 33 -2.80 6.44 -0.49
CA ALA A 33 -3.84 7.03 0.34
C ALA A 33 -4.75 5.94 0.93
N ARG A 34 -5.03 6.03 2.22
CA ARG A 34 -5.96 5.12 2.89
C ARG A 34 -7.40 5.55 2.61
N SER A 35 -8.26 4.60 2.25
CA SER A 35 -9.70 4.83 2.16
C SER A 35 -10.26 5.12 3.56
N PRO A 36 -11.10 6.16 3.74
CA PRO A 36 -11.72 6.49 5.03
C PRO A 36 -12.84 5.53 5.48
N GLY A 37 -12.82 4.27 5.02
CA GLY A 37 -13.82 3.24 5.31
C GLY A 37 -13.51 2.46 6.59
N GLY A 38 -14.55 2.12 7.36
CA GLY A 38 -14.48 1.66 8.76
C GLY A 38 -13.56 0.48 9.09
N ASN A 39 -13.27 0.37 10.39
CA ASN A 39 -12.27 -0.44 11.09
C ASN A 39 -12.07 -1.91 10.67
N SER A 40 -12.96 -2.51 9.88
CA SER A 40 -12.93 -3.93 9.54
C SER A 40 -12.18 -4.25 8.24
N ARG A 41 -11.97 -3.27 7.35
CA ARG A 41 -11.31 -3.48 6.06
C ARG A 41 -10.54 -2.23 5.65
N SER A 42 -9.26 -2.19 5.98
CA SER A 42 -8.39 -1.14 5.47
C SER A 42 -8.19 -1.33 3.96
N MET A 43 -8.52 -0.31 3.19
CA MET A 43 -8.29 -0.23 1.75
C MET A 43 -7.31 0.92 1.50
N TRP A 44 -6.41 0.73 0.54
CA TRP A 44 -5.49 1.77 0.10
C TRP A 44 -5.61 1.94 -1.41
N PHE A 45 -5.56 3.19 -1.83
CA PHE A 45 -5.45 3.61 -3.21
C PHE A 45 -4.03 4.06 -3.46
N PHE A 46 -3.50 3.74 -4.63
CA PHE A 46 -2.18 4.19 -5.02
C PHE A 46 -2.09 4.25 -6.54
N ASP A 47 -1.22 5.13 -7.03
CA ASP A 47 -0.85 5.15 -8.43
C ASP A 47 0.41 4.31 -8.61
N ALA A 48 0.44 3.50 -9.65
CA ALA A 48 1.58 2.69 -10.01
C ALA A 48 1.94 2.93 -11.47
N ASP A 49 3.23 3.11 -11.71
CA ASP A 49 3.81 3.17 -13.05
C ASP A 49 4.88 2.08 -13.19
N TRP A 50 4.95 1.52 -14.39
CA TRP A 50 5.93 0.50 -14.72
C TRP A 50 6.16 0.42 -16.23
N GLU A 51 7.29 -0.15 -16.59
CA GLU A 51 7.63 -0.50 -17.96
C GLU A 51 7.19 -1.95 -18.23
N GLY A 52 6.28 -2.15 -19.18
CA GLY A 52 5.97 -3.45 -19.75
C GLY A 52 6.30 -3.48 -21.24
N GLU A 53 5.42 -4.04 -22.08
CA GLU A 53 5.51 -3.87 -23.55
C GLU A 53 5.42 -2.39 -23.99
N ALA A 54 4.72 -1.58 -23.18
CA ALA A 54 4.67 -0.13 -23.26
C ALA A 54 4.68 0.46 -21.84
N PRO A 55 5.00 1.76 -21.66
CA PRO A 55 4.86 2.43 -20.37
C PRO A 55 3.40 2.40 -19.91
N VAL A 56 3.16 1.92 -18.69
CA VAL A 56 1.83 1.85 -18.08
C VAL A 56 1.78 2.73 -16.85
N VAL A 57 0.72 3.53 -16.73
CA VAL A 57 0.38 4.26 -15.51
C VAL A 57 -1.05 3.90 -15.14
N LYS A 58 -1.26 3.35 -13.95
CA LYS A 58 -2.58 2.92 -13.47
C LYS A 58 -2.78 3.23 -12.00
N GLN A 59 -3.99 3.66 -11.68
CA GLN A 59 -4.49 3.69 -10.31
C GLN A 59 -4.94 2.28 -9.90
N LEU A 60 -4.45 1.82 -8.75
CA LEU A 60 -4.73 0.50 -8.19
C LEU A 60 -5.29 0.62 -6.77
N MET A 61 -5.96 -0.45 -6.34
CA MET A 61 -6.52 -0.59 -5.00
C MET A 61 -5.92 -1.82 -4.35
N PHE A 62 -5.35 -1.63 -3.16
CA PHE A 62 -4.94 -2.71 -2.28
C PHE A 62 -5.97 -2.88 -1.16
N ARG A 63 -6.39 -4.13 -0.95
CA ARG A 63 -7.36 -4.48 0.10
C ARG A 63 -6.70 -5.45 1.07
N ALA A 64 -6.45 -5.00 2.29
CA ALA A 64 -6.00 -5.88 3.36
C ALA A 64 -7.08 -6.93 3.67
N ASN A 65 -6.64 -8.17 3.88
CA ASN A 65 -7.48 -9.17 4.52
C ASN A 65 -7.57 -8.87 6.02
N GLU A 66 -8.48 -9.55 6.72
CA GLU A 66 -8.71 -9.40 8.16
C GLU A 66 -7.47 -9.67 9.05
N SER A 67 -6.40 -10.25 8.49
CA SER A 67 -5.16 -10.58 9.18
C SER A 67 -4.01 -9.60 8.90
N THR A 68 -4.15 -8.67 7.95
CA THR A 68 -3.11 -7.67 7.66
C THR A 68 -3.35 -6.40 8.47
N CYS A 69 -2.58 -6.23 9.55
CA CYS A 69 -2.60 -5.03 10.39
C CYS A 69 -1.36 -4.18 10.10
N PHE A 70 -1.52 -3.07 9.38
CA PHE A 70 -0.50 -2.04 9.28
C PHE A 70 -0.61 -1.13 10.50
N ARG A 71 0.50 -0.86 11.19
CA ARG A 71 0.52 0.17 12.23
C ARG A 71 0.60 1.54 11.56
N ASP A 72 -0.38 2.36 11.90
CA ASP A 72 -0.42 3.78 11.61
C ASP A 72 0.26 4.46 12.81
N GLU A 73 1.55 4.81 12.68
CA GLU A 73 2.29 5.43 13.78
C GLU A 73 1.73 6.81 14.15
N GLU A 74 1.06 7.51 13.22
CA GLU A 74 0.40 8.80 13.51
C GLU A 74 -0.81 8.66 14.44
N ALA A 75 -1.56 7.55 14.35
CA ALA A 75 -2.71 7.33 15.22
C ALA A 75 -2.35 7.02 16.70
N SER A 76 -1.07 6.76 16.99
CA SER A 76 -0.61 6.40 18.34
C SER A 76 -0.24 7.61 19.21
N LEU A 77 -0.06 8.80 18.63
CA LEU A 77 0.27 10.01 19.40
C LEU A 77 -0.97 10.74 19.94
N GLU A 78 -2.14 10.58 19.34
CA GLU A 78 -3.35 11.32 19.76
C GLU A 78 -4.13 10.69 20.93
N LYS A 79 -3.71 9.52 21.45
CA LYS A 79 -4.39 8.86 22.59
C LYS A 79 -3.69 8.98 23.94
N GLU A 80 -2.51 9.60 24.02
CA GLU A 80 -1.76 9.70 25.29
C GLU A 80 -2.01 11.00 26.07
N TYR A 81 -2.94 11.86 25.63
CA TYR A 81 -3.37 13.02 26.41
C TYR A 81 -4.90 13.15 26.42
N ARG A 82 -5.57 12.32 27.21
CA ARG A 82 -6.89 12.68 27.76
C ARG A 82 -7.14 12.08 29.13
#